data_AF-A0A239GVK5-F1
#
_entry.id   AF-A0A239GVK5-F1
#
_cell.length_a   1.000
_cell.length_b   1.000
_cell.length_c   1.000
_cell.angle_alpha   90.00
_cell.angle_beta   90.00
_cell.angle_gamma   90.00
#
_symmetry.space_group_name_H-M   'P 1'
#
loop_
_entity.id
_entity.type
_entity.pdbx_description
1 polymer ?
#
loop_
_entity_poly.entity_id
_entity_poly.type
_entity_poly.pdbx_seq_one_letter_code
_entity_poly.pdbx_strand_id
1 'polypeptide(L)' 'MSASSARRVDAFKSELEKAFPPWRIVVTDRCRWWALRGPMPPERINEVDTVEADTPEQLRDKLEELAAVAS' A
#
# COMPACT_ATOMS: atom_id res chain seq x y z
N MET A 1 -2.05 -16.41 -12.85
CA MET A 1 -2.36 -16.60 -11.42
C MET A 1 -3.37 -17.73 -11.25
N SER A 2 -3.20 -18.59 -10.24
CA SER A 2 -4.24 -19.54 -9.82
C SER A 2 -5.28 -18.84 -8.94
N ALA A 3 -6.52 -19.35 -8.89
CA ALA A 3 -7.59 -18.82 -8.04
C ALA A 3 -7.24 -18.78 -6.54
N SER A 4 -6.35 -19.67 -6.07
CA SER A 4 -5.86 -19.63 -4.69
C SER A 4 -4.84 -18.51 -4.46
N SER A 5 -4.08 -18.13 -5.48
CA SER A 5 -3.13 -17.02 -5.42
C SER A 5 -3.85 -15.67 -5.42
N ALA A 6 -4.88 -15.52 -6.25
CA ALA A 6 -5.69 -14.29 -6.30
C ALA A 6 -6.37 -14.00 -4.94
N ARG A 7 -7.01 -15.02 -4.35
CA ARG A 7 -7.63 -14.88 -3.01
C ARG A 7 -6.64 -14.48 -1.92
N ARG A 8 -5.39 -14.93 -2.00
CA ARG A 8 -4.33 -14.53 -1.06
C ARG A 8 -3.94 -13.06 -1.25
N VAL A 9 -3.82 -12.61 -2.51
CA VAL A 9 -3.57 -11.20 -2.83
C VAL A 9 -4.70 -10.31 -2.29
N ASP A 10 -5.97 -10.70 -2.47
CA ASP A 10 -7.12 -9.93 -1.98
C ASP A 10 -7.15 -9.84 -0.44
N ALA A 11 -6.75 -10.92 0.25
CA ALA A 11 -6.66 -10.94 1.71
C ALA A 11 -5.60 -9.94 2.21
N PHE A 12 -4.38 -10.01 1.67
CA PHE A 12 -3.30 -9.08 2.02
C PHE A 12 -3.65 -7.64 1.71
N LYS A 13 -4.26 -7.39 0.55
CA LYS A 13 -4.77 -6.08 0.18
C LYS A 13 -5.71 -5.52 1.25
N SER A 14 -6.71 -6.32 1.64
CA SER A 14 -7.72 -5.91 2.61
C SER A 14 -7.14 -5.68 4.01
N GLU A 15 -6.14 -6.46 4.41
CA GLU A 15 -5.43 -6.24 5.68
C GLU A 15 -4.65 -4.94 5.69
N LEU A 16 -3.94 -4.64 4.60
CA LEU A 16 -3.18 -3.40 4.47
C LEU A 16 -4.07 -2.17 4.44
N GLU A 17 -5.19 -2.20 3.71
CA GLU A 17 -6.14 -1.07 3.70
C GLU A 17 -6.78 -0.82 5.08
N LYS A 18 -6.99 -1.88 5.88
CA LYS A 18 -7.47 -1.74 7.26
C LYS A 18 -6.40 -1.18 8.20
N ALA A 19 -5.15 -1.62 8.05
CA ALA A 19 -4.03 -1.16 8.87
C ALA A 19 -3.62 0.28 8.53
N PHE A 20 -3.80 0.69 7.27
CA PHE A 20 -3.38 1.99 6.75
C PHE A 20 -4.53 2.70 6.02
N PRO A 21 -5.59 3.14 6.73
CA PRO A 21 -6.80 3.70 6.10
C PRO A 21 -6.60 4.85 5.09
N PRO A 22 -5.60 5.75 5.24
CA PRO A 22 -5.34 6.80 4.25
C PRO A 22 -4.82 6.28 2.89
N TRP A 23 -4.43 5.00 2.83
CA TRP A 23 -3.78 4.41 1.69
C TRP A 23 -4.71 3.43 0.98
N ARG A 24 -4.76 3.54 -0.34
CA ARG A 24 -5.41 2.59 -1.23
C ARG A 24 -4.36 1.64 -1.79
N ILE A 25 -4.64 0.34 -1.77
CA ILE A 25 -3.69 -0.67 -2.24
C ILE A 25 -4.05 -1.16 -3.65
N VAL A 26 -3.05 -1.15 -4.53
CA VAL A 26 -3.16 -1.61 -5.92
C VAL A 26 -2.11 -2.69 -6.16
N VAL A 27 -2.51 -3.79 -6.77
CA VAL A 27 -1.61 -4.88 -7.16
C VAL A 27 -1.75 -5.08 -8.65
N THR A 28 -0.61 -5.07 -9.35
CA THR A 28 -0.56 -5.30 -10.79
C THR A 28 -0.42 -6.79 -11.09
N ASP A 29 -0.70 -7.17 -12.33
CA ASP A 29 -0.51 -8.53 -12.86
C ASP A 29 0.95 -9.01 -12.81
N ARG A 30 1.92 -8.08 -12.76
CA ARG A 30 3.35 -8.32 -12.56
C ARG A 30 3.76 -8.48 -11.08
N CYS A 31 2.80 -8.70 -10.18
CA CYS A 31 3.02 -8.82 -8.73
C CYS A 31 3.66 -7.58 -8.08
N ARG A 32 3.63 -6.40 -8.73
CA ARG A 32 4.08 -5.16 -8.09
C ARG A 32 2.94 -4.59 -7.24
N TRP A 33 3.26 -4.28 -5.99
CA TRP A 33 2.38 -3.72 -4.98
C TRP A 33 2.57 -2.22 -4.88
N TRP A 34 1.47 -1.49 -4.82
CA TRP A 34 1.45 -0.04 -4.73
C TRP A 34 0.51 0.39 -3.62
N ALA A 35 0.93 1.38 -2.83
CA ALA A 35 0.07 2.13 -1.92
C ALA A 35 -0.02 3.56 -2.44
N LEU A 36 -1.24 4.05 -2.62
CA LEU A 36 -1.52 5.39 -3.11
C LEU A 36 -2.34 6.16 -2.07
N ARG A 37 -1.93 7.38 -1.75
CA ARG A 37 -2.59 8.29 -0.82
C ARG A 37 -3.11 9.48 -1.62
N GLY A 38 -4.40 9.80 -1.50
CA GLY A 38 -4.90 11.07 -2.05
C GLY A 38 -6.37 11.11 -2.47
N PRO A 39 -6.80 12.24 -3.06
CA PRO A 39 -5.99 13.42 -3.41
C PRO A 39 -5.47 14.18 -2.18
N MET A 40 -4.22 14.64 -2.26
CA MET A 40 -3.57 15.41 -1.18
C MET A 40 -3.87 16.91 -1.35
N PRO A 41 -4.13 17.64 -0.26
CA PRO A 41 -4.28 19.09 -0.33
C PRO A 41 -2.92 19.75 -0.62
N PRO A 42 -2.88 20.98 -1.20
CA PRO A 42 -1.65 21.64 -1.63
C PRO A 42 -0.58 21.76 -0.53
N GLU A 43 -1.00 21.90 0.72
CA GLU A 43 -0.13 22.03 1.89
C GLU A 43 0.68 20.75 2.15
N ARG A 44 0.27 19.62 1.57
CA ARG A 44 0.88 18.29 1.74
C ARG A 44 1.52 17.74 0.46
N ILE A 45 1.74 18.58 -0.54
CA ILE A 45 2.29 18.16 -1.85
C ILE A 45 3.70 17.55 -1.77
N ASN A 46 4.46 17.88 -0.72
CA ASN A 46 5.81 17.34 -0.50
C ASN A 46 5.79 16.03 0.30
N GLU A 47 4.63 15.55 0.73
CA GLU A 47 4.53 14.28 1.43
C GLU A 47 4.58 13.09 0.45
N VAL A 48 5.07 11.96 0.95
CA VAL A 48 5.01 10.70 0.21
C VAL A 48 3.55 10.30 0.03
N ASP A 49 3.10 10.29 -1.22
CA ASP A 49 1.76 9.90 -1.62
C ASP A 49 1.71 8.55 -2.35
N THR A 50 2.87 8.00 -2.70
CA THR A 50 3.02 6.77 -3.47
C THR A 50 4.16 5.93 -2.89
N VAL A 51 3.88 4.65 -2.63
CA VAL A 51 4.88 3.65 -2.19
C VAL A 51 4.76 2.43 -3.07
N GLU A 52 5.88 1.92 -3.58
CA GLU A 52 5.93 0.66 -4.34
C GLU A 52 6.76 -0.41 -3.63
N ALA A 53 6.41 -1.67 -3.85
CA ALA A 53 7.14 -2.84 -3.36
C ALA A 53 6.91 -4.06 -4.27
N ASP A 54 7.81 -5.04 -4.18
CA ASP A 54 7.70 -6.29 -4.93
C ASP A 54 6.87 -7.35 -4.18
N THR A 55 6.62 -7.14 -2.89
CA THR A 55 5.87 -8.05 -2.02
C THR A 55 4.94 -7.27 -1.06
N PRO A 56 3.85 -7.89 -0.57
CA PRO A 56 2.96 -7.23 0.38
C PRO A 56 3.65 -6.95 1.72
N GLU A 57 4.58 -7.80 2.16
CA GLU A 57 5.35 -7.61 3.40
C GLU A 57 6.25 -6.38 3.30
N GLN A 58 7.00 -6.23 2.20
CA GLN A 58 7.80 -5.02 1.97
C GLN A 58 6.95 -3.75 1.87
N LEU A 59 5.72 -3.85 1.35
CA LEU A 59 4.80 -2.70 1.34
C LEU A 59 4.38 -2.34 2.76
N ARG A 60 4.08 -3.33 3.61
CA ARG A 60 3.77 -3.11 5.03
C ARG A 60 4.91 -2.39 5.72
N ASP A 61 6.12 -2.92 5.64
CA ASP A 61 7.29 -2.38 6.34
C ASP A 61 7.49 -0.89 5.98
N LYS A 62 7.42 -0.56 4.68
CA LYS A 62 7.54 0.84 4.21
C LYS A 62 6.41 1.74 4.74
N LEU A 63 5.19 1.23 4.85
CA LEU A 63 4.06 2.00 5.38
C LEU A 63 4.18 2.21 6.90
N GLU A 64 4.70 1.22 7.62
CA GLU A 64 5.00 1.34 9.06
C GLU A 64 6.11 2.35 9.31
N GLU A 65 7.19 2.33 8.52
CA GLU A 65 8.26 3.32 8.58
C GLU A 65 7.71 4.74 8.36
N LEU A 66 6.86 4.95 7.35
CA LEU A 66 6.23 6.26 7.10
C LEU A 66 5.29 6.69 8.24
N ALA A 67 4.55 5.75 8.84
CA ALA A 67 3.67 6.05 9.97
C ALA A 67 4.45 6.43 11.23
N ALA A 68 5.59 5.78 11.47
CA ALA A 68 6.48 6.08 12.59
C ALA A 68 7.13 7.48 12.47
N VAL A 69 7.46 7.91 11.25
CA VAL A 69 8.04 9.24 10.99
C VAL A 69 7.00 10.37 11.11
N ALA A 70 5.73 10.07 10.87
CA ALA A 70 4.63 11.04 10.95
C ALA A 70 4.05 11.23 12.37
N SER A 71 4.52 10.44 13.35
CA SER A 71 4.11 10.47 14.76
C SER A 71 4.99 11.39 15.60
#